data_AF-A0AAD4E3X4-F1
#
_entry.id   AF-A0AAD4E3X4-F1
#
_cell.length_a   1.000
_cell.length_b   1.000
_cell.length_c   1.000
_cell.angle_alpha   90.00
_cell.angle_beta   90.00
_cell.angle_gamma   90.00
#
_symmetry.space_group_name_H-M   'P 1'
#
loop_
_entity.id
_entity.type
_entity.pdbx_description
1 polymer ?
#
loop_
_entity_poly.entity_id
_entity_poly.type
_entity_poly.pdbx_seq_one_letter_code
_entity_poly.pdbx_strand_id
1 'polypeptide(L)'
;MVAMFIGAIGVLDRTDMDSFASIFIAYQKLGKETDQREIEKLDALLSHWTSPDSRGKRRARSDNNTFSIKCVGVFDTVGSVGLPEELTHKSPSTKSIFGFPNNELGEHIERAYHALAINETRLDFDCCKFAQTDGGRRKGQILKQCWFSGEHSDVGGGWQKHDLSDITLAWMMANIGDMLSIDTAYILSLSDPVAPWGEQPPHDPRTGIFVLSQANVRKLPTVTDDITHETIHPSVLRQKHSISSNPALLCNLLPLEEELQKKWPYIEGKHDLNHQVNGVVHTRSVSWSFGSARQADRVGTHSDRDVPETQVTTSQTTGHDTSLFGSLRHMLGPLAQL
;
A
#
# COMPACT_ATOMS: atom_id res chain seq x y z
N MET A 1 -10.06 4.03 -5.94
CA MET A 1 -9.44 2.69 -6.01
C MET A 1 -10.26 1.61 -5.28
N VAL A 2 -10.33 1.55 -3.95
CA VAL A 2 -11.16 0.53 -3.23
C VAL A 2 -12.63 0.94 -3.12
N ALA A 3 -12.93 2.21 -2.78
CA ALA A 3 -14.30 2.67 -2.62
C ALA A 3 -15.15 2.57 -3.90
N MET A 4 -14.58 2.91 -5.06
CA MET A 4 -15.25 2.70 -6.36
C MET A 4 -15.41 1.22 -6.68
N PHE A 5 -14.41 0.38 -6.40
CA PHE A 5 -14.49 -1.06 -6.65
C PHE A 5 -15.55 -1.71 -5.76
N ILE A 6 -15.61 -1.37 -4.47
CA ILE A 6 -16.72 -1.69 -3.57
C ILE A 6 -18.03 -1.11 -4.10
N GLY A 7 -18.02 0.11 -4.64
CA GLY A 7 -19.18 0.68 -5.33
C GLY A 7 -19.64 -0.18 -6.51
N ALA A 8 -18.72 -0.83 -7.22
CA ALA A 8 -18.97 -1.62 -8.43
C ALA A 8 -19.33 -3.09 -8.18
N ILE A 9 -18.79 -3.74 -7.14
CA ILE A 9 -19.06 -5.16 -6.82
C ILE A 9 -19.71 -5.37 -5.44
N GLY A 10 -19.77 -4.32 -4.64
CA GLY A 10 -20.19 -4.34 -3.23
C GLY A 10 -19.16 -4.96 -2.30
N VAL A 11 -19.62 -5.47 -1.15
CA VAL A 11 -18.76 -6.13 -0.15
C VAL A 11 -18.78 -7.64 -0.41
N LEU A 12 -17.67 -8.20 -0.87
CA LEU A 12 -17.54 -9.66 -1.08
C LEU A 12 -17.58 -10.39 0.26
N ASP A 13 -18.16 -11.60 0.28
CA ASP A 13 -17.99 -12.49 1.44
C ASP A 13 -16.76 -13.37 1.29
N ARG A 14 -16.50 -14.21 2.29
CA ARG A 14 -15.35 -15.10 2.31
C ARG A 14 -15.24 -15.99 1.06
N THR A 15 -16.36 -16.47 0.51
CA THR A 15 -16.36 -17.33 -0.67
C THR A 15 -16.13 -16.51 -1.94
N ASP A 16 -16.76 -15.34 -2.04
CA ASP A 16 -16.58 -14.44 -3.17
C ASP A 16 -15.13 -13.89 -3.23
N MET A 17 -14.47 -13.75 -2.07
CA MET A 17 -13.06 -13.30 -1.97
C MET A 17 -12.07 -14.25 -2.65
N ASP A 18 -12.38 -15.53 -2.81
CA ASP A 18 -11.55 -16.47 -3.59
C ASP A 18 -11.42 -16.02 -5.06
N SER A 19 -12.41 -15.27 -5.56
CA SER A 19 -12.42 -14.72 -6.91
C SER A 19 -11.83 -13.31 -7.01
N PHE A 20 -11.42 -12.69 -5.89
CA PHE A 20 -11.02 -11.28 -5.84
C PHE A 20 -9.97 -10.92 -6.89
N ALA A 21 -8.89 -11.71 -7.01
CA ALA A 21 -7.82 -11.44 -7.95
C ALA A 21 -8.34 -11.43 -9.40
N SER A 22 -9.17 -12.40 -9.77
CA SER A 22 -9.77 -12.49 -11.11
C SER A 22 -10.74 -11.33 -11.38
N ILE A 23 -11.59 -10.99 -10.42
CA ILE A 23 -12.52 -9.84 -10.52
C ILE A 23 -11.71 -8.56 -10.69
N PHE A 24 -10.71 -8.34 -9.86
CA PHE A 24 -9.87 -7.14 -9.88
C PHE A 24 -9.13 -7.00 -11.21
N ILE A 25 -8.48 -8.06 -11.70
CA ILE A 25 -7.79 -8.06 -13.00
C ILE A 25 -8.77 -7.81 -14.15
N ALA A 26 -9.95 -8.45 -14.13
CA ALA A 26 -10.97 -8.24 -15.16
C ALA A 26 -11.48 -6.80 -15.16
N TYR A 27 -11.73 -6.22 -13.97
CA TYR A 27 -12.17 -4.83 -13.84
C TYR A 27 -11.09 -3.84 -14.28
N GLN A 28 -9.81 -4.14 -13.99
CA GLN A 28 -8.68 -3.37 -14.48
C GLN A 28 -8.54 -3.43 -16.01
N LYS A 29 -8.76 -4.60 -16.61
CA LYS A 29 -8.76 -4.74 -18.07
C LYS A 29 -9.92 -3.97 -18.69
N LEU A 30 -11.12 -4.08 -18.11
CA LEU A 30 -12.33 -3.39 -18.59
C LEU A 30 -12.12 -1.88 -18.66
N GLY A 31 -11.55 -1.26 -17.63
CA GLY A 31 -11.30 0.19 -17.61
C GLY A 31 -10.28 0.71 -18.64
N LYS A 32 -9.57 -0.19 -19.34
CA LYS A 32 -8.52 0.13 -20.33
C LYS A 32 -8.86 -0.34 -21.73
N GLU A 33 -9.86 -1.20 -21.86
CA GLU A 33 -10.19 -1.85 -23.11
C GLU A 33 -10.91 -0.85 -24.04
N THR A 34 -10.59 -0.94 -25.32
CA THR A 34 -11.24 -0.14 -26.37
C THR A 34 -11.96 -1.02 -27.38
N ASP A 35 -11.62 -2.31 -27.45
CA ASP A 35 -12.32 -3.27 -28.30
C ASP A 35 -13.67 -3.65 -27.68
N GLN A 36 -14.74 -3.33 -28.40
CA GLN A 36 -16.12 -3.53 -27.94
C GLN A 36 -16.45 -4.99 -27.62
N ARG A 37 -15.88 -5.97 -28.34
CA ARG A 37 -16.16 -7.40 -28.08
C ARG A 37 -15.47 -7.87 -26.80
N GLU A 38 -14.26 -7.38 -26.54
CA GLU A 38 -13.56 -7.68 -25.29
C GLU A 38 -14.23 -7.00 -24.09
N ILE A 39 -14.73 -5.77 -24.25
CA ILE A 39 -15.56 -5.09 -23.24
C ILE A 39 -16.78 -5.97 -22.89
N GLU A 40 -17.54 -6.41 -23.89
CA GLU A 40 -18.74 -7.25 -23.67
C GLU A 40 -18.42 -8.57 -22.97
N LYS A 41 -17.29 -9.21 -23.28
CA LYS A 41 -16.84 -10.42 -22.58
C LYS A 41 -16.48 -10.16 -21.12
N LEU A 42 -15.80 -9.04 -20.85
CA LEU A 42 -15.41 -8.66 -19.51
C LEU A 42 -16.62 -8.27 -18.67
N ASP A 43 -17.58 -7.53 -19.24
CA ASP A 43 -18.86 -7.24 -18.61
C ASP A 43 -19.64 -8.51 -18.29
N ALA A 44 -19.69 -9.47 -19.23
CA ALA A 44 -20.33 -10.76 -19.01
C ALA A 44 -19.66 -11.55 -17.86
N LEU A 45 -18.33 -11.56 -17.82
CA LEU A 45 -17.56 -12.19 -16.74
C LEU A 45 -17.85 -11.53 -15.38
N LEU A 46 -17.92 -10.20 -15.35
CA LEU A 46 -18.11 -9.41 -14.13
C LEU A 46 -19.57 -9.35 -13.67
N SER A 47 -20.52 -9.64 -14.55
CA SER A 47 -21.97 -9.49 -14.33
C SER A 47 -22.49 -10.12 -13.04
N HIS A 48 -21.91 -11.26 -12.64
CA HIS A 48 -22.26 -11.96 -11.40
C HIS A 48 -22.06 -11.07 -10.16
N TRP A 49 -21.01 -10.25 -10.14
CA TRP A 49 -20.66 -9.37 -9.02
C TRP A 49 -21.16 -7.94 -9.21
N THR A 50 -21.27 -7.46 -10.44
CA THR A 50 -21.65 -6.06 -10.74
C THR A 50 -23.15 -5.84 -10.83
N SER A 51 -23.96 -6.90 -10.98
CA SER A 51 -25.42 -6.82 -11.01
C SER A 51 -25.99 -6.06 -9.79
N PRO A 52 -27.02 -5.20 -9.95
CA PRO A 52 -27.64 -4.45 -8.84
C PRO A 52 -28.14 -5.32 -7.68
N ASP A 53 -28.44 -6.59 -7.96
CA ASP A 53 -28.89 -7.58 -6.99
C ASP A 53 -27.81 -8.63 -6.67
N SER A 54 -26.53 -8.37 -7.00
CA SER A 54 -25.44 -9.22 -6.56
C SER A 54 -25.37 -9.26 -5.02
N ARG A 55 -24.84 -10.36 -4.46
CA ARG A 55 -24.74 -10.50 -3.00
C ARG A 55 -23.92 -9.38 -2.40
N GLY A 56 -22.80 -9.03 -3.03
CA GLY A 56 -21.96 -7.93 -2.57
C GLY A 56 -22.69 -6.59 -2.61
N LYS A 57 -23.37 -6.28 -3.71
CA LYS A 57 -24.15 -5.05 -3.85
C LYS A 57 -25.27 -4.93 -2.84
N ARG A 58 -25.95 -6.03 -2.51
CA ARG A 58 -26.96 -6.05 -1.44
C ARG A 58 -26.35 -5.73 -0.08
N ARG A 59 -25.18 -6.28 0.24
CA ARG A 59 -24.46 -5.98 1.50
C ARG A 59 -24.01 -4.52 1.57
N ALA A 60 -23.68 -3.91 0.43
CA ALA A 60 -23.29 -2.50 0.33
C ALA A 60 -24.45 -1.56 0.00
N ARG A 61 -25.69 -2.04 -0.16
CA ARG A 61 -26.82 -1.23 -0.61
C ARG A 61 -27.16 -0.21 0.46
N SER A 62 -27.12 1.07 0.11
CA SER A 62 -27.63 2.16 0.94
C SER A 62 -28.95 2.64 0.35
N ASP A 63 -29.93 2.88 1.22
CA ASP A 63 -31.09 3.68 0.86
C ASP A 63 -30.82 5.16 1.20
N ASN A 64 -31.80 6.04 0.99
CA ASN A 64 -31.59 7.46 1.27
C ASN A 64 -31.36 7.78 2.75
N ASN A 65 -31.65 6.86 3.68
CA ASN A 65 -31.69 7.13 5.11
C ASN A 65 -30.77 6.21 5.94
N THR A 66 -30.06 5.27 5.32
CA THR A 66 -29.23 4.29 6.01
C THR A 66 -27.84 4.16 5.40
N PHE A 67 -26.87 3.90 6.27
CA PHE A 67 -25.53 3.49 5.89
C PHE A 67 -25.41 1.97 5.98
N SER A 68 -24.88 1.35 4.92
CA SER A 68 -24.60 -0.10 4.90
C SER A 68 -23.20 -0.42 5.41
N ILE A 69 -22.27 0.54 5.30
CA ILE A 69 -20.90 0.43 5.80
C ILE A 69 -20.70 1.44 6.92
N LYS A 70 -20.37 0.95 8.13
CA LYS A 70 -20.18 1.81 9.32
C LYS A 70 -18.89 2.61 9.29
N CYS A 71 -17.81 2.02 8.79
CA CYS A 71 -16.52 2.69 8.75
C CYS A 71 -15.66 2.15 7.61
N VAL A 72 -14.92 3.06 6.97
CA VAL A 72 -13.78 2.75 6.09
C VAL A 72 -12.57 3.50 6.62
N GLY A 73 -11.61 2.77 7.17
CA GLY A 73 -10.29 3.29 7.54
C GLY A 73 -9.25 2.87 6.52
N VAL A 74 -8.51 3.82 5.97
CA VAL A 74 -7.44 3.55 5.00
C VAL A 74 -6.17 4.32 5.34
N PHE A 75 -5.04 3.74 4.97
CA PHE A 75 -3.73 4.37 5.10
C PHE A 75 -3.18 4.62 3.69
N ASP A 76 -2.93 5.89 3.40
CA ASP A 76 -2.21 6.40 2.24
C ASP A 76 -2.58 5.80 0.87
N THR A 77 -3.89 5.65 0.60
CA THR A 77 -4.40 5.12 -0.68
C THR A 77 -3.72 5.76 -1.88
N VAL A 78 -2.92 5.00 -2.62
CA VAL A 78 -2.29 5.48 -3.86
C VAL A 78 -3.28 5.44 -5.01
N GLY A 79 -3.17 6.39 -5.94
CA GLY A 79 -3.94 6.40 -7.18
C GLY A 79 -3.41 5.39 -8.20
N SER A 80 -2.17 4.93 -8.07
CA SER A 80 -1.53 3.99 -8.98
C SER A 80 -0.67 2.96 -8.28
N VAL A 81 -0.78 1.69 -8.69
CA VAL A 81 0.14 0.61 -8.28
C VAL A 81 1.00 0.22 -9.50
N GLY A 82 1.78 1.16 -10.02
CA GLY A 82 2.67 0.90 -11.16
C GLY A 82 4.06 0.49 -10.71
N LEU A 83 4.72 -0.41 -11.45
CA LEU A 83 6.19 -0.42 -11.48
C LEU A 83 6.67 0.94 -12.04
N PRO A 84 7.82 1.48 -11.59
CA PRO A 84 8.37 2.72 -12.13
C PRO A 84 8.39 2.69 -13.66
N GLU A 85 7.86 3.74 -14.28
CA GLU A 85 7.73 3.82 -15.75
C GLU A 85 9.09 3.55 -16.44
N GLU A 86 10.19 3.93 -15.78
CA GLU A 86 11.57 3.75 -16.21
C GLU A 86 12.00 2.28 -16.32
N LEU A 87 11.47 1.38 -15.47
CA LEU A 87 11.70 -0.06 -15.56
C LEU A 87 10.82 -0.72 -16.64
N THR A 88 9.76 -0.04 -17.08
CA THR A 88 8.81 -0.53 -18.08
C THR A 88 9.02 0.04 -19.50
N HIS A 89 10.17 0.65 -19.78
CA HIS A 89 10.52 1.13 -21.12
C HIS A 89 10.53 -0.01 -22.17
N LYS A 90 9.37 -0.25 -22.81
CA LYS A 90 9.18 -0.71 -24.20
C LYS A 90 7.68 -0.78 -24.59
N SER A 91 6.91 0.29 -24.40
CA SER A 91 5.76 0.59 -25.27
C SER A 91 5.16 1.97 -24.93
N PRO A 92 4.86 2.85 -25.90
CA PRO A 92 4.09 4.08 -25.65
C PRO A 92 2.62 3.83 -25.23
N SER A 93 2.23 2.58 -24.98
CA SER A 93 0.90 2.18 -24.49
C SER A 93 0.82 1.93 -22.98
N THR A 94 1.93 1.92 -22.23
CA THR A 94 1.92 1.86 -20.75
C THR A 94 1.69 3.24 -20.15
N LYS A 95 0.62 3.93 -20.56
CA LYS A 95 0.11 5.09 -19.83
C LYS A 95 -0.27 4.65 -18.41
N SER A 96 0.07 5.47 -17.42
CA SER A 96 -0.32 5.37 -16.00
C SER A 96 -1.51 4.43 -15.78
N ILE A 97 -1.20 3.27 -15.21
CA ILE A 97 -2.00 2.04 -15.26
C ILE A 97 -3.26 2.13 -14.38
N PHE A 98 -3.49 3.26 -13.69
CA PHE A 98 -4.47 3.35 -12.60
C PHE A 98 -5.14 4.72 -12.43
N GLY A 99 -5.09 5.63 -13.40
CA GLY A 99 -5.83 6.89 -13.27
C GLY A 99 -7.34 6.66 -13.07
N PHE A 100 -7.81 6.67 -11.82
CA PHE A 100 -9.23 6.52 -11.52
C PHE A 100 -9.94 7.82 -11.90
N PRO A 101 -11.05 7.75 -12.66
CA PRO A 101 -11.71 8.95 -13.17
C PRO A 101 -12.42 9.75 -12.06
N ASN A 102 -12.65 9.16 -10.88
CA ASN A 102 -13.35 9.82 -9.79
C ASN A 102 -12.85 9.38 -8.41
N ASN A 103 -12.76 10.35 -7.49
CA ASN A 103 -12.33 10.19 -6.11
C ASN A 103 -13.49 10.39 -5.10
N GLU A 104 -14.73 10.41 -5.57
CA GLU A 104 -15.94 10.47 -4.75
C GLU A 104 -16.02 9.34 -3.72
N LEU A 105 -16.35 9.72 -2.49
CA LEU A 105 -16.69 8.81 -1.41
C LEU A 105 -18.13 8.34 -1.55
N GLY A 106 -18.34 7.02 -1.53
CA GLY A 106 -19.67 6.45 -1.67
C GLY A 106 -20.61 6.84 -0.52
N GLU A 107 -21.84 7.26 -0.84
CA GLU A 107 -22.86 7.69 0.14
C GLU A 107 -23.37 6.59 1.08
N HIS A 108 -22.94 5.36 0.85
CA HIS A 108 -23.29 4.18 1.64
C HIS A 108 -22.37 3.98 2.86
N ILE A 109 -21.30 4.77 2.95
CA ILE A 109 -20.32 4.77 4.04
C ILE A 109 -20.71 5.83 5.06
N GLU A 110 -20.82 5.47 6.34
CA GLU A 110 -21.13 6.40 7.43
C GLU A 110 -19.91 7.25 7.82
N ARG A 111 -18.75 6.60 7.99
CA ARG A 111 -17.51 7.24 8.46
C ARG A 111 -16.33 6.81 7.60
N ALA A 112 -15.53 7.76 7.14
CA ALA A 112 -14.33 7.52 6.38
C ALA A 112 -13.14 8.24 7.02
N TYR A 113 -12.08 7.49 7.28
CA TYR A 113 -10.84 7.98 7.89
C TYR A 113 -9.66 7.62 6.99
N HIS A 114 -8.86 8.61 6.62
CA HIS A 114 -7.71 8.43 5.73
C HIS A 114 -6.46 9.08 6.34
N ALA A 115 -5.47 8.29 6.71
CA ALA A 115 -4.15 8.79 7.09
C ALA A 115 -3.30 9.00 5.83
N LEU A 116 -2.70 10.18 5.66
CA LEU A 116 -1.98 10.62 4.45
C LEU A 116 -0.49 10.86 4.74
N ALA A 117 0.39 10.36 3.88
CA ALA A 117 1.85 10.52 4.02
C ALA A 117 2.37 11.84 3.44
N ILE A 118 3.10 12.63 4.23
CA ILE A 118 3.71 13.89 3.77
C ILE A 118 5.00 13.65 2.99
N ASN A 119 5.82 12.68 3.42
CA ASN A 119 7.18 12.45 2.89
C ASN A 119 7.25 11.42 1.76
N GLU A 120 6.12 10.95 1.25
CA GLU A 120 6.12 10.11 0.06
C GLU A 120 6.49 10.95 -1.17
N THR A 121 7.60 10.60 -1.82
CA THR A 121 8.15 11.35 -2.96
C THR A 121 8.18 10.56 -4.25
N ARG A 122 7.77 9.30 -4.29
CA ARG A 122 7.63 8.54 -5.53
C ARG A 122 6.41 9.03 -6.28
N LEU A 123 6.59 9.47 -7.53
CA LEU A 123 5.51 10.00 -8.36
C LEU A 123 4.35 9.01 -8.53
N ASP A 124 4.65 7.73 -8.70
CA ASP A 124 3.65 6.67 -8.85
C ASP A 124 2.81 6.42 -7.59
N PHE A 125 3.23 6.98 -6.45
CA PHE A 125 2.56 6.89 -5.16
C PHE A 125 1.85 8.20 -4.82
N ASP A 126 1.35 8.95 -5.80
CA ASP A 126 0.50 10.10 -5.48
C ASP A 126 -0.81 9.65 -4.83
N CYS A 127 -1.24 10.37 -3.80
CA CYS A 127 -2.34 9.93 -2.96
C CYS A 127 -3.71 10.25 -3.59
N CYS A 128 -4.58 9.23 -3.65
CA CYS A 128 -5.96 9.35 -4.08
C CYS A 128 -6.85 9.74 -2.89
N LYS A 129 -6.98 11.06 -2.65
CA LYS A 129 -7.84 11.63 -1.60
C LYS A 129 -9.32 11.46 -1.90
N PHE A 130 -10.13 11.18 -0.90
CA PHE A 130 -11.59 11.16 -1.03
C PHE A 130 -12.17 12.56 -1.23
N ALA A 131 -13.26 12.63 -2.00
CA ALA A 131 -14.13 13.79 -2.12
C ALA A 131 -15.53 13.45 -1.59
N GLN A 132 -16.01 14.18 -0.58
CA GLN A 132 -17.36 13.98 -0.06
C GLN A 132 -18.41 14.54 -1.03
N THR A 133 -19.42 13.73 -1.38
CA THR A 133 -20.56 14.18 -2.20
C THR A 133 -21.59 14.93 -1.36
N ASP A 134 -22.42 15.74 -2.02
CA ASP A 134 -23.54 16.42 -1.35
C ASP A 134 -24.55 15.44 -0.75
N GLY A 135 -24.77 14.28 -1.38
CA GLY A 135 -25.66 13.27 -0.83
C GLY A 135 -25.09 12.61 0.41
N GLY A 136 -23.79 12.29 0.43
CA GLY A 136 -23.10 11.83 1.65
C GLY A 136 -23.20 12.86 2.77
N ARG A 137 -22.94 14.14 2.47
CA ARG A 137 -23.06 15.25 3.44
C ARG A 137 -24.46 15.36 4.03
N ARG A 138 -25.51 15.33 3.20
CA ARG A 138 -26.91 15.39 3.66
C ARG A 138 -27.31 14.22 4.56
N LYS A 139 -26.70 13.05 4.38
CA LYS A 139 -26.91 11.87 5.25
C LYS A 139 -26.15 11.95 6.57
N GLY A 140 -25.30 12.95 6.77
CA GLY A 140 -24.43 13.06 7.95
C GLY A 140 -23.18 12.19 7.87
N GLN A 141 -22.71 11.85 6.66
CA GLN A 141 -21.44 11.15 6.47
C GLN A 141 -20.28 11.96 7.05
N ILE A 142 -19.39 11.27 7.77
CA ILE A 142 -18.18 11.85 8.36
C ILE A 142 -16.99 11.48 7.47
N LEU A 143 -16.23 12.46 7.00
CA LEU A 143 -14.94 12.26 6.33
C LEU A 143 -13.86 13.00 7.12
N LYS A 144 -12.77 12.31 7.45
CA LYS A 144 -11.54 12.93 7.94
C LYS A 144 -10.34 12.42 7.16
N GLN A 145 -9.56 13.34 6.59
CA GLN A 145 -8.30 13.01 5.94
C GLN A 145 -7.19 13.74 6.69
N CYS A 146 -6.25 13.02 7.30
CA CYS A 146 -5.26 13.60 8.19
C CYS A 146 -3.85 13.32 7.70
N TRP A 147 -3.04 14.38 7.55
CA TRP A 147 -1.67 14.34 7.09
C TRP A 147 -0.71 14.05 8.25
N PHE A 148 0.19 13.09 8.04
CA PHE A 148 1.22 12.66 8.99
C PHE A 148 2.61 12.71 8.34
N SER A 149 3.63 12.95 9.16
CA SER A 149 5.02 12.82 8.75
C SER A 149 5.36 11.36 8.47
N GLY A 150 6.20 11.13 7.47
CA GLY A 150 6.52 9.78 7.00
C GLY A 150 6.19 9.56 5.53
N GLU A 151 6.85 8.57 4.92
CA GLU A 151 6.47 8.03 3.61
C GLU A 151 5.30 7.03 3.69
N HIS A 152 4.92 6.42 2.57
CA HIS A 152 3.80 5.49 2.49
C HIS A 152 3.79 4.41 3.59
N SER A 153 4.92 3.74 3.85
CA SER A 153 5.03 2.71 4.89
C SER A 153 5.29 3.25 6.30
N ASP A 154 5.74 4.50 6.45
CA ASP A 154 5.72 5.19 7.74
C ASP A 154 4.30 5.55 8.18
N VAL A 155 3.36 5.69 7.23
CA VAL A 155 1.94 5.93 7.53
C VAL A 155 1.15 4.62 7.56
N GLY A 156 1.41 3.69 6.66
CA GLY A 156 0.68 2.42 6.54
C GLY A 156 1.26 1.25 7.33
N GLY A 157 2.49 1.39 7.87
CA GLY A 157 3.25 0.31 8.50
C GLY A 157 4.09 -0.47 7.49
N GLY A 158 5.16 -1.12 7.98
CA GLY A 158 6.05 -1.96 7.17
C GLY A 158 7.53 -1.84 7.52
N TRP A 159 7.91 -0.81 8.26
CA TRP A 159 9.27 -0.64 8.77
C TRP A 159 9.50 -1.36 10.09
N GLN A 160 10.76 -1.73 10.35
CA GLN A 160 11.16 -2.25 11.66
C GLN A 160 11.18 -1.16 12.73
N LYS A 161 11.55 0.07 12.37
CA LYS A 161 11.41 1.24 13.24
C LYS A 161 10.10 1.91 12.87
N HIS A 162 9.06 1.74 13.66
CA HIS A 162 7.68 2.00 13.25
C HIS A 162 6.98 3.08 14.08
N ASP A 163 7.71 3.95 14.78
CA ASP A 163 7.16 5.01 15.61
C ASP A 163 6.15 5.89 14.86
N LEU A 164 6.45 6.26 13.60
CA LEU A 164 5.54 7.08 12.78
C LEU A 164 4.23 6.33 12.47
N SER A 165 4.28 5.04 12.15
CA SER A 165 3.07 4.25 11.87
C SER A 165 2.30 3.88 13.13
N ASP A 166 2.96 3.81 14.28
CA ASP A 166 2.28 3.65 15.57
C ASP A 166 1.41 4.88 15.87
N ILE A 167 1.86 6.08 15.50
CA ILE A 167 1.10 7.32 15.65
C ILE A 167 -0.11 7.35 14.70
N THR A 168 0.04 6.92 13.44
CA THR A 168 -1.09 6.87 12.50
C THR A 168 -2.10 5.80 12.90
N LEU A 169 -1.64 4.66 13.43
CA LEU A 169 -2.48 3.62 14.01
C LEU A 169 -3.23 4.14 15.24
N ALA A 170 -2.56 4.87 16.14
CA ALA A 170 -3.18 5.52 17.30
C ALA A 170 -4.33 6.45 16.89
N TRP A 171 -4.12 7.29 15.87
CA TRP A 171 -5.16 8.16 15.32
C TRP A 171 -6.33 7.36 14.75
N MET A 172 -6.06 6.33 13.96
CA MET A 172 -7.11 5.49 13.36
C MET A 172 -7.96 4.81 14.45
N MET A 173 -7.29 4.20 15.43
CA MET A 173 -7.90 3.57 16.60
C MET A 173 -8.79 4.55 17.37
N ALA A 174 -8.30 5.77 17.60
CA ALA A 174 -9.05 6.78 18.33
C ALA A 174 -10.31 7.24 17.59
N ASN A 175 -10.30 7.23 16.25
CA ASN A 175 -11.47 7.54 15.44
C ASN A 175 -12.52 6.41 15.41
N ILE A 176 -12.12 5.16 15.68
CA ILE A 176 -13.02 3.99 15.61
C ILE A 176 -13.35 3.36 16.97
N GLY A 177 -12.82 3.90 18.07
CA GLY A 177 -12.95 3.33 19.40
C GLY A 177 -14.39 3.29 19.96
N ASP A 178 -15.32 4.03 19.37
CA ASP A 178 -16.76 3.94 19.68
C ASP A 178 -17.47 2.80 18.93
N MET A 179 -16.81 2.18 17.95
CA MET A 179 -17.34 1.09 17.11
C MET A 179 -16.66 -0.25 17.39
N LEU A 180 -15.38 -0.24 17.75
CA LEU A 180 -14.58 -1.44 18.00
C LEU A 180 -13.90 -1.35 19.36
N SER A 181 -13.95 -2.45 20.13
CA SER A 181 -13.14 -2.59 21.34
C SER A 181 -11.68 -2.78 20.97
N ILE A 182 -10.80 -1.97 21.56
CA ILE A 182 -9.37 -1.96 21.29
C ILE A 182 -8.64 -2.35 22.58
N ASP A 183 -7.77 -3.35 22.48
CA ASP A 183 -6.87 -3.72 23.58
C ASP A 183 -5.64 -2.79 23.55
N THR A 184 -5.74 -1.67 24.25
CA THR A 184 -4.68 -0.66 24.31
C THR A 184 -3.43 -1.18 25.01
N ALA A 185 -3.57 -2.13 25.95
CA ALA A 185 -2.44 -2.72 26.65
C ALA A 185 -1.63 -3.62 25.71
N TYR A 186 -2.32 -4.43 24.89
CA TYR A 186 -1.67 -5.23 23.85
C TYR A 186 -0.94 -4.34 22.84
N ILE A 187 -1.57 -3.29 22.32
CA ILE A 187 -0.92 -2.38 21.36
C ILE A 187 0.32 -1.71 21.96
N LEU A 188 0.22 -1.15 23.17
CA LEU A 188 1.37 -0.54 23.86
C LEU A 188 2.50 -1.55 24.12
N SER A 189 2.20 -2.84 24.23
CA SER A 189 3.23 -3.89 24.39
C SER A 189 4.01 -4.19 23.10
N LEU A 190 3.46 -3.82 21.94
CA LEU A 190 4.11 -3.98 20.64
C LEU A 190 5.02 -2.79 20.27
N SER A 191 4.77 -1.61 20.86
CA SER A 191 5.56 -0.41 20.57
C SER A 191 6.98 -0.51 21.14
N ASP A 192 7.96 -0.28 20.27
CA ASP A 192 9.38 -0.21 20.62
C ASP A 192 10.01 1.09 20.07
N PRO A 193 9.60 2.26 20.61
CA PRO A 193 9.91 3.53 19.98
C PRO A 193 11.39 3.88 20.07
N VAL A 194 11.94 4.29 18.94
CA VAL A 194 13.35 4.71 18.80
C VAL A 194 13.55 6.21 19.03
N ALA A 195 12.47 6.99 19.09
CA ALA A 195 12.49 8.43 19.30
C ALA A 195 11.32 8.91 20.19
N PRO A 196 11.37 10.15 20.72
CA PRO A 196 10.20 10.78 21.31
C PRO A 196 9.01 10.86 20.33
N TRP A 197 7.80 11.03 20.87
CA TRP A 197 6.57 11.05 20.09
C TRP A 197 6.64 12.00 18.90
N GLY A 198 6.57 11.44 17.69
CA GLY A 198 6.57 12.18 16.43
C GLY A 198 7.93 12.68 15.98
N GLU A 199 9.03 12.34 16.66
CA GLU A 199 10.39 12.82 16.35
C GLU A 199 11.25 11.82 15.57
N GLN A 200 10.76 10.60 15.33
CA GLN A 200 11.44 9.65 14.45
C GLN A 200 11.62 10.27 13.05
N PRO A 201 12.84 10.35 12.51
CA PRO A 201 13.04 10.83 11.15
C PRO A 201 12.29 9.94 10.13
N PRO A 202 11.56 10.52 9.16
CA PRO A 202 10.95 9.76 8.07
C PRO A 202 11.95 8.87 7.34
N HIS A 203 11.52 7.68 6.93
CA HIS A 203 12.34 6.83 6.06
C HIS A 203 12.40 7.41 4.64
N ASP A 204 13.46 7.04 3.90
CA ASP A 204 13.56 7.40 2.48
C ASP A 204 12.67 6.47 1.65
N PRO A 205 11.63 7.00 0.96
CA PRO A 205 10.76 6.18 0.10
C PRO A 205 11.49 5.59 -1.12
N ARG A 206 12.63 6.16 -1.53
CA ARG A 206 13.35 5.78 -2.75
C ARG A 206 14.52 4.86 -2.43
N THR A 207 14.22 3.70 -1.88
CA THR A 207 15.21 2.65 -1.61
C THR A 207 15.14 1.52 -2.64
N GLY A 208 16.23 0.78 -2.82
CA GLY A 208 16.30 -0.37 -3.74
C GLY A 208 15.98 0.00 -5.19
N ILE A 209 15.00 -0.70 -5.80
CA ILE A 209 14.59 -0.45 -7.19
C ILE A 209 13.89 0.89 -7.40
N PHE A 210 13.40 1.54 -6.32
CA PHE A 210 12.67 2.80 -6.38
C PHE A 210 13.57 4.04 -6.37
N VAL A 211 14.90 3.88 -6.33
CA VAL A 211 15.85 5.00 -6.51
C VAL A 211 15.64 5.71 -7.85
N LEU A 212 15.16 4.98 -8.86
CA LEU A 212 14.93 5.50 -10.21
C LEU A 212 13.60 6.23 -10.39
N SER A 213 12.69 6.20 -9.40
CA SER A 213 11.39 6.85 -9.52
C SER A 213 11.55 8.36 -9.62
N GLN A 214 10.75 9.01 -10.46
CA GLN A 214 10.63 10.46 -10.46
C GLN A 214 10.19 10.98 -9.09
N ALA A 215 10.85 12.05 -8.65
CA ALA A 215 10.56 12.70 -7.39
C ALA A 215 9.34 13.61 -7.54
N ASN A 216 8.39 13.48 -6.63
CA ASN A 216 7.24 14.34 -6.42
C ASN A 216 7.32 14.95 -5.01
N VAL A 217 6.69 16.10 -4.81
CA VAL A 217 6.44 16.66 -3.48
C VAL A 217 4.95 16.86 -3.35
N ARG A 218 4.33 16.10 -2.45
CA ARG A 218 2.88 16.18 -2.24
C ARG A 218 2.48 17.58 -1.75
N LYS A 219 1.40 18.09 -2.32
CA LYS A 219 0.88 19.42 -1.98
C LYS A 219 -0.01 19.33 -0.75
N LEU A 220 0.46 19.90 0.36
CA LEU A 220 -0.32 20.01 1.60
C LEU A 220 -1.41 21.09 1.48
N PRO A 221 -2.53 20.95 2.22
CA PRO A 221 -3.57 21.97 2.28
C PRO A 221 -3.00 23.26 2.89
N THR A 222 -3.43 24.40 2.36
CA THR A 222 -3.13 25.73 2.93
C THR A 222 -4.34 26.36 3.61
N VAL A 223 -5.54 25.92 3.21
CA VAL A 223 -6.86 26.31 3.74
C VAL A 223 -7.69 25.05 3.98
N THR A 224 -8.70 25.16 4.83
CA THR A 224 -9.70 24.11 5.04
C THR A 224 -10.57 23.94 3.79
N ASP A 225 -11.01 22.72 3.54
CA ASP A 225 -11.84 22.36 2.39
C ASP A 225 -12.99 21.47 2.87
N ASP A 226 -14.23 21.90 2.62
CA ASP A 226 -15.43 21.19 3.05
C ASP A 226 -15.73 19.93 2.20
N ILE A 227 -15.00 19.69 1.11
CA ILE A 227 -15.13 18.51 0.26
C ILE A 227 -14.14 17.43 0.71
N THR A 228 -12.87 17.80 0.93
CA THR A 228 -11.83 16.84 1.30
C THR A 228 -11.63 16.71 2.81
N HIS A 229 -11.99 17.71 3.61
CA HIS A 229 -11.84 17.68 5.07
C HIS A 229 -10.41 17.35 5.53
N GLU A 230 -9.42 17.89 4.82
CA GLU A 230 -8.02 17.66 5.11
C GLU A 230 -7.56 18.41 6.38
N THR A 231 -6.81 17.71 7.23
CA THR A 231 -6.20 18.23 8.46
C THR A 231 -4.75 17.74 8.57
N ILE A 232 -3.97 18.32 9.47
CA ILE A 232 -2.58 17.99 9.76
C ILE A 232 -2.51 17.54 11.22
N HIS A 233 -1.92 16.37 11.46
CA HIS A 233 -1.77 15.86 12.80
C HIS A 233 -0.72 16.66 13.60
N PRO A 234 -0.92 16.94 14.90
CA PRO A 234 0.05 17.68 15.72
C PRO A 234 1.45 17.06 15.79
N SER A 235 1.60 15.74 15.57
CA SER A 235 2.94 15.12 15.51
C SER A 235 3.80 15.69 14.39
N VAL A 236 3.21 16.23 13.32
CA VAL A 236 3.94 16.86 12.20
C VAL A 236 4.76 18.07 12.67
N LEU A 237 4.33 18.75 13.73
CA LEU A 237 5.05 19.88 14.34
C LEU A 237 6.36 19.47 15.01
N ARG A 238 6.54 18.17 15.29
CA ARG A 238 7.77 17.61 15.85
C ARG A 238 8.85 17.38 14.79
N GLN A 239 8.48 17.59 13.52
CA GLN A 239 9.34 17.41 12.36
C GLN A 239 9.67 18.75 11.71
N LYS A 240 10.68 18.76 10.83
CA LYS A 240 11.13 19.97 10.11
C LYS A 240 10.29 20.26 8.87
N HIS A 241 8.96 20.21 8.99
CA HIS A 241 8.06 20.54 7.88
C HIS A 241 7.66 22.02 7.89
N SER A 242 7.74 22.66 6.73
CA SER A 242 7.15 23.99 6.52
C SER A 242 5.64 23.83 6.27
N ILE A 243 4.87 23.64 7.33
CA ILE A 243 3.39 23.60 7.22
C ILE A 243 2.81 25.02 7.11
N SER A 244 1.62 25.13 6.51
CA SER A 244 0.86 26.38 6.47
C SER A 244 0.65 26.92 7.88
N SER A 245 0.76 28.25 8.06
CA SER A 245 0.51 28.94 9.33
C SER A 245 -0.96 28.94 9.75
N ASN A 246 -1.84 28.27 9.01
CA ASN A 246 -3.27 28.23 9.30
C ASN A 246 -3.55 27.23 10.44
N PRO A 247 -3.85 27.68 11.66
CA PRO A 247 -4.10 26.80 12.79
C PRO A 247 -5.35 25.93 12.63
N ALA A 248 -6.30 26.33 11.76
CA ALA A 248 -7.52 25.56 11.50
C ALA A 248 -7.25 24.22 10.80
N LEU A 249 -6.06 24.05 10.20
CA LEU A 249 -5.66 22.78 9.61
C LEU A 249 -5.13 21.79 10.64
N LEU A 250 -4.67 22.24 11.82
CA LEU A 250 -4.19 21.33 12.86
C LEU A 250 -5.38 20.67 13.57
N CYS A 251 -5.45 19.35 13.53
CA CYS A 251 -6.47 18.64 14.31
C CYS A 251 -6.08 18.58 15.79
N ASN A 252 -7.07 18.42 16.66
CA ASN A 252 -6.81 18.11 18.06
C ASN A 252 -6.52 16.62 18.22
N LEU A 253 -5.69 16.26 19.20
CA LEU A 253 -5.54 14.87 19.61
C LEU A 253 -6.86 14.37 20.22
N LEU A 254 -7.27 13.16 19.84
CA LEU A 254 -8.38 12.48 20.48
C LEU A 254 -7.93 11.88 21.83
N PRO A 255 -8.86 11.61 22.77
CA PRO A 255 -8.49 11.15 24.12
C PRO A 255 -7.57 9.93 24.17
N LEU A 256 -7.78 8.96 23.26
CA LEU A 256 -6.92 7.78 23.15
C LEU A 256 -5.51 8.15 22.66
N GLU A 257 -5.39 9.08 21.71
CA GLU A 257 -4.08 9.56 21.23
C GLU A 257 -3.33 10.28 22.35
N GLU A 258 -4.01 11.11 23.13
CA GLU A 258 -3.42 11.76 24.30
C GLU A 258 -2.93 10.76 25.35
N GLU A 259 -3.69 9.68 25.58
CA GLU A 259 -3.30 8.60 26.49
C GLU A 259 -2.03 7.89 25.99
N LEU A 260 -2.02 7.48 24.72
CA LEU A 260 -0.89 6.78 24.11
C LEU A 260 0.35 7.67 24.06
N GLN A 261 0.19 8.96 23.74
CA GLN A 261 1.28 9.93 23.77
C GLN A 261 1.87 10.08 25.19
N LYS A 262 1.04 10.14 26.23
CA LYS A 262 1.51 10.22 27.63
C LYS A 262 2.23 8.95 28.08
N LYS A 263 1.82 7.79 27.55
CA LYS A 263 2.40 6.47 27.87
C LYS A 263 3.49 6.03 26.89
N TRP A 264 3.94 6.92 26.01
CA TRP A 264 4.91 6.59 24.96
C TRP A 264 6.19 5.99 25.57
N PRO A 265 6.51 4.70 25.31
CA PRO A 265 7.53 3.98 26.07
C PRO A 265 8.97 4.24 25.57
N TYR A 266 9.26 5.49 25.19
CA TYR A 266 10.59 5.89 24.73
C TYR A 266 11.56 6.00 25.91
N ILE A 267 12.73 5.38 25.74
CA ILE A 267 13.84 5.44 26.69
C ILE A 267 15.06 5.94 25.93
N GLU A 268 15.56 7.12 26.32
CA GLU A 268 16.75 7.73 25.72
C GLU A 268 17.95 6.77 25.79
N GLY A 269 18.64 6.60 24.66
CA GLY A 269 19.82 5.73 24.56
C GLY A 269 19.55 4.22 24.45
N LYS A 270 18.29 3.76 24.59
CA LYS A 270 17.94 2.32 24.50
C LYS A 270 18.42 1.67 23.21
N HIS A 271 18.33 2.39 22.09
CA HIS A 271 18.66 1.87 20.76
C HIS A 271 20.06 2.27 20.26
N ASP A 272 20.82 3.04 21.03
CA ASP A 272 22.16 3.52 20.63
C ASP A 272 23.22 2.40 20.73
N LEU A 273 23.02 1.45 21.66
CA LEU A 273 23.97 0.37 21.95
C LEU A 273 24.06 -0.70 20.84
N ASN A 274 23.03 -0.84 19.99
CA ASN A 274 23.04 -1.79 18.87
C ASN A 274 23.90 -1.33 17.68
N HIS A 275 24.34 -0.06 17.65
CA HIS A 275 25.23 0.44 16.60
C HIS A 275 26.71 0.09 16.82
N GLN A 276 27.13 -0.32 18.02
CA GLN A 276 28.55 -0.60 18.32
C GLN A 276 29.00 -2.04 18.01
N VAL A 277 28.08 -2.99 17.80
CA VAL A 277 28.45 -4.42 17.62
C VAL A 277 28.59 -4.85 16.15
N ASN A 278 28.09 -4.08 15.18
CA ASN A 278 28.17 -4.43 13.74
C ASN A 278 29.30 -3.72 12.96
N GLY A 279 30.26 -3.10 13.66
CA GLY A 279 31.37 -2.33 13.07
C GLY A 279 32.52 -3.15 12.46
N VAL A 280 32.37 -4.45 12.22
CA VAL A 280 33.38 -5.25 11.50
C VAL A 280 32.75 -5.86 10.24
N VAL A 281 32.62 -5.02 9.20
CA VAL A 281 32.41 -5.51 7.84
C VAL A 281 33.77 -5.89 7.27
N HIS A 282 34.07 -7.19 7.23
CA HIS A 282 35.11 -7.70 6.35
C HIS A 282 34.63 -7.54 4.90
N THR A 283 35.24 -6.60 4.18
CA THR A 283 35.06 -6.44 2.74
C THR A 283 35.63 -7.67 2.02
N ARG A 284 34.78 -8.64 1.71
CA ARG A 284 35.08 -9.60 0.64
C ARG A 284 34.61 -8.98 -0.68
N SER A 285 35.57 -8.47 -1.45
CA SER A 285 35.38 -8.12 -2.85
C SER A 285 35.00 -9.37 -3.64
N VAL A 286 33.78 -9.43 -4.14
CA VAL A 286 33.38 -10.40 -5.17
C VAL A 286 33.51 -9.71 -6.51
N SER A 287 34.58 -10.01 -7.25
CA SER A 287 34.76 -9.61 -8.64
C SER A 287 33.91 -10.50 -9.55
N TRP A 288 32.99 -9.91 -10.31
CA TRP A 288 32.25 -10.60 -11.36
C TRP A 288 33.03 -10.53 -12.67
N SER A 289 33.61 -11.65 -13.09
CA SER A 289 34.19 -11.81 -14.43
C SER A 289 33.09 -12.28 -15.39
N PHE A 290 32.66 -11.41 -16.30
CA PHE A 290 31.77 -11.80 -17.40
C PHE A 290 32.55 -12.66 -18.40
N GLY A 291 32.26 -13.97 -18.42
CA GLY A 291 32.72 -14.87 -19.48
C GLY A 291 31.90 -14.64 -20.75
N SER A 292 32.55 -14.24 -21.85
CA SER A 292 31.90 -14.11 -23.15
C SER A 292 31.51 -15.48 -23.70
N ALA A 293 30.35 -15.52 -24.37
CA ALA A 293 29.85 -16.69 -25.07
C ALA A 293 30.83 -17.13 -26.16
N ARG A 294 31.14 -18.43 -26.20
CA ARG A 294 32.01 -19.06 -27.20
C ARG A 294 31.33 -19.08 -28.58
N GLN A 295 32.10 -18.67 -29.59
CA GLN A 295 31.89 -19.04 -30.98
C GLN A 295 32.50 -20.44 -31.20
N ALA A 296 31.70 -21.39 -31.67
CA ALA A 296 32.17 -22.71 -32.06
C ALA A 296 32.66 -22.67 -33.51
N ASP A 297 33.85 -23.18 -33.79
CA ASP A 297 34.07 -24.07 -34.93
C ASP A 297 35.47 -24.72 -34.99
N ARG A 298 35.43 -25.99 -35.43
CA ARG A 298 36.46 -26.83 -36.10
C ARG A 298 37.51 -27.63 -35.30
N VAL A 299 37.19 -28.94 -35.19
CA VAL A 299 37.90 -30.15 -35.71
C VAL A 299 39.43 -30.26 -35.55
N GLY A 300 39.88 -31.36 -34.90
CA GLY A 300 41.15 -32.04 -35.25
C GLY A 300 41.90 -32.83 -34.15
N THR A 301 41.68 -34.14 -34.12
CA THR A 301 42.64 -35.26 -33.85
C THR A 301 43.32 -35.49 -32.48
N HIS A 302 43.11 -36.72 -31.94
CA HIS A 302 43.99 -37.66 -31.18
C HIS A 302 44.64 -37.17 -29.85
N SER A 303 44.74 -37.93 -28.75
CA SER A 303 44.69 -39.37 -28.44
C SER A 303 44.63 -39.59 -26.91
N ASP A 304 44.10 -40.76 -26.51
CA ASP A 304 44.48 -41.59 -25.35
C ASP A 304 44.21 -41.12 -23.89
N ARG A 305 43.21 -41.78 -23.29
CA ARG A 305 43.30 -42.69 -22.11
C ARG A 305 42.37 -42.43 -20.92
N ASP A 306 41.77 -43.57 -20.56
CA ASP A 306 41.22 -44.03 -19.28
C ASP A 306 39.79 -43.64 -18.86
N VAL A 307 38.92 -44.66 -18.91
CA VAL A 307 37.55 -44.78 -18.38
C VAL A 307 37.60 -45.91 -17.33
N PRO A 308 36.93 -45.79 -16.17
CA PRO A 308 35.63 -46.47 -15.98
C PRO A 308 34.61 -45.56 -15.25
N GLU A 309 33.47 -45.26 -15.87
CA GLU A 309 32.21 -46.01 -15.80
C GLU A 309 31.47 -45.85 -14.45
N THR A 310 30.44 -44.99 -14.43
CA THR A 310 29.30 -45.18 -13.53
C THR A 310 28.02 -44.61 -14.15
N GLN A 311 27.24 -45.55 -14.71
CA GLN A 311 25.78 -45.61 -14.87
C GLN A 311 24.98 -44.32 -15.15
N VAL A 312 24.50 -44.24 -16.39
CA VAL A 312 23.34 -43.46 -16.81
C VAL A 312 22.08 -44.30 -16.60
N THR A 313 21.19 -43.88 -15.72
CA THR A 313 19.77 -44.23 -15.77
C THR A 313 18.99 -43.04 -16.31
N THR A 314 18.49 -43.18 -17.54
CA THR A 314 17.49 -42.30 -18.12
C THR A 314 16.11 -42.66 -17.59
N SER A 315 15.40 -41.68 -17.02
CA SER A 315 13.94 -41.69 -17.08
C SER A 315 13.46 -40.27 -17.39
N GLN A 316 12.72 -40.17 -18.49
CA GLN A 316 11.98 -38.98 -18.88
C GLN A 316 10.81 -38.82 -17.92
N THR A 317 10.71 -37.65 -17.29
CA THR A 317 9.42 -37.13 -16.82
C THR A 317 9.37 -35.64 -17.08
N THR A 318 8.36 -35.27 -17.84
CA THR A 318 7.79 -33.94 -18.08
C THR A 318 7.81 -33.06 -16.82
N GLY A 319 8.45 -31.89 -16.88
CA GLY A 319 8.42 -30.88 -15.82
C GLY A 319 7.87 -29.58 -16.38
N HIS A 320 6.63 -29.26 -15.99
CA HIS A 320 6.01 -27.95 -16.19
C HIS A 320 6.88 -26.85 -15.55
N ASP A 321 7.07 -25.77 -16.30
CA ASP A 321 7.81 -24.58 -15.91
C ASP A 321 7.03 -23.80 -14.82
N THR A 322 7.32 -24.07 -13.54
CA THR A 322 6.72 -23.37 -12.38
C THR A 322 7.59 -22.23 -11.84
N SER A 323 8.41 -21.61 -12.68
CA SER A 323 9.36 -20.58 -12.24
C SER A 323 8.75 -19.17 -12.04
N LEU A 324 7.54 -18.90 -12.54
CA LEU A 324 6.86 -17.60 -12.32
C LEU A 324 5.89 -17.55 -11.12
N PHE A 325 5.41 -18.69 -10.62
CA PHE A 325 4.44 -18.72 -9.50
C PHE A 325 5.10 -18.69 -8.12
N GLY A 326 6.39 -19.03 -8.01
CA GLY A 326 7.13 -18.95 -6.75
C GLY A 326 7.44 -17.51 -6.31
N SER A 327 7.65 -16.61 -7.28
CA SER A 327 8.05 -15.21 -7.01
C SER A 327 6.88 -14.33 -6.53
N LEU A 328 5.65 -14.61 -6.98
CA LEU A 328 4.45 -13.90 -6.50
C LEU A 328 4.05 -14.27 -5.07
N ARG A 329 4.41 -15.46 -4.59
CA ARG A 329 4.08 -15.90 -3.22
C ARG A 329 4.93 -15.19 -2.16
N HIS A 330 6.12 -14.71 -2.53
CA HIS A 330 7.00 -13.97 -1.62
C HIS A 330 6.68 -12.46 -1.54
N MET A 331 6.01 -11.89 -2.55
CA MET A 331 5.59 -10.48 -2.51
C MET A 331 4.25 -10.23 -1.79
N LEU A 332 3.45 -11.26 -1.54
CA LEU A 332 2.11 -11.15 -0.92
C LEU A 332 1.99 -11.86 0.44
N GLY A 333 3.13 -12.26 1.03
CA GLY A 333 3.22 -13.16 2.17
C GLY A 333 2.75 -12.68 3.55
N PRO A 334 2.75 -11.37 3.92
CA PRO A 334 2.39 -10.98 5.29
C PRO A 334 0.98 -10.39 5.48
N LEU A 335 0.04 -10.58 4.55
CA LEU A 335 -1.34 -10.05 4.69
C LEU A 335 -2.39 -11.07 5.19
N ALA A 336 -1.97 -12.20 5.74
CA ALA A 336 -2.89 -13.22 6.25
C ALA A 336 -2.46 -13.72 7.63
N GLN A 337 -2.53 -12.84 8.63
CA GLN A 337 -2.75 -13.18 10.04
C GLN A 337 -3.00 -11.89 10.83
N LEU A 338 -4.28 -11.51 10.94
CA LEU A 338 -4.92 -10.85 12.07
C LEU A 338 -6.43 -11.08 11.95
#